data_AF-X1NPV5-F1
#
_entry.id   AF-X1NPV5-F1
#
_cell.length_a   1.000
_cell.length_b   1.000
_cell.length_c   1.000
_cell.angle_alpha   90.00
_cell.angle_beta   90.00
_cell.angle_gamma   90.00
#
_symmetry.space_group_name_H-M   'P 1'
#
loop_
_entity.id
_entity.type
_entity.pdbx_description
1 polymer ?
#
loop_
_entity_poly.entity_id
_entity_poly.type
_entity_poly.pdbx_seq_one_letter_code
_entity_poly.pdbx_strand_id
1 'polypeptide(L)'
;ELTTVVETYTEQEEAQFVVNEIERLVGQDKLNLGDCAVMYRTNAQSRALEEAFVRYGMPYKLVASTRFYERREVKDIIAYLRLIQNPYDSVSLLRIINVPGRGIGQRSLSQLSNWAKSMGVSQYEALKLITEPEGDEHQPPFSSRISKALAGFLKLFDGFSARSQELDMVDLFDAVVEGSGYKEYILSQVDGEERWDNILELRTVAQQYRDLKPPDGLTAFLEGVTLVSDVDGLDESVAGVTLITLHQAKGLEFPAVFIVGVEEL
;
A
#
# COMPACT_ATOMS: atom_id res chain seq x y z
N GLU A 1 -23.13 21.30 25.84
CA GLU A 1 -22.17 20.65 26.75
C GLU A 1 -20.79 20.71 26.12
N LEU A 2 -19.72 20.79 26.92
CA LEU A 2 -18.35 20.92 26.41
C LEU A 2 -17.71 19.56 26.04
N THR A 3 -18.38 18.44 26.34
CA THR A 3 -17.88 17.08 26.07
C THR A 3 -19.06 16.16 25.82
N THR A 4 -18.93 15.27 24.84
CA THR A 4 -19.92 14.26 24.47
C THR A 4 -19.21 12.92 24.34
N VAL A 5 -19.85 11.85 24.80
CA VAL A 5 -19.35 10.48 24.69
C VAL A 5 -20.31 9.70 23.81
N VAL A 6 -19.78 8.96 22.85
CA VAL A 6 -20.55 8.14 21.91
C VAL A 6 -19.94 6.75 21.89
N GLU A 7 -20.80 5.75 22.00
CA GLU A 7 -20.43 4.34 21.91
C GLU A 7 -20.82 3.83 20.51
N THR A 8 -19.89 3.12 19.87
CA THR A 8 -20.06 2.52 18.53
C THR A 8 -19.73 1.03 18.58
N TYR A 9 -20.21 0.24 17.62
CA TYR A 9 -20.02 -1.21 17.64
C TYR A 9 -18.74 -1.67 16.92
N THR A 10 -18.19 -0.84 16.03
CA THR A 10 -16.97 -1.15 15.27
C THR A 10 -16.08 0.08 15.12
N GLU A 11 -14.79 -0.13 14.84
CA GLU A 11 -13.84 0.93 14.50
C GLU A 11 -14.26 1.70 13.23
N GLN A 12 -14.92 1.04 12.27
CA GLN A 12 -15.42 1.67 11.06
C GLN A 12 -16.60 2.61 11.37
N GLU A 13 -17.49 2.19 12.28
CA GLU A 13 -18.58 3.05 12.75
C GLU A 13 -18.06 4.23 13.58
N GLU A 14 -17.05 4.02 14.41
CA GLU A 14 -16.39 5.09 15.16
C GLU A 14 -15.77 6.13 14.22
N ALA A 15 -14.98 5.66 13.25
CA ALA A 15 -14.36 6.53 12.26
C ALA A 15 -15.39 7.28 11.42
N GLN A 16 -16.47 6.60 11.02
CA GLN A 16 -17.59 7.23 10.32
C GLN A 16 -18.26 8.34 11.12
N PHE A 17 -18.49 8.07 12.41
CA PHE A 17 -19.09 9.03 13.31
C PHE A 17 -18.22 10.28 13.44
N VAL A 18 -16.90 10.11 13.60
CA VAL A 18 -15.93 11.21 13.68
C VAL A 18 -15.98 12.08 12.43
N VAL A 19 -15.94 11.48 11.23
CA VAL A 19 -16.02 12.23 9.96
C VAL A 19 -17.33 13.03 9.88
N ASN A 20 -18.47 12.39 10.14
CA ASN A 20 -19.77 13.05 10.09
C ASN A 20 -19.88 14.23 11.07
N GLU A 21 -19.32 14.07 12.27
CA GLU A 21 -19.35 15.12 13.28
C GLU A 21 -18.42 16.28 12.93
N ILE A 22 -17.26 16.01 12.34
CA ILE A 22 -16.37 17.05 11.81
C ILE A 22 -17.08 17.83 10.69
N GLU A 23 -17.71 17.15 9.73
CA GLU A 23 -18.49 17.82 8.68
C GLU A 23 -19.60 18.69 9.26
N ARG A 24 -20.30 18.20 10.28
CA ARG A 24 -21.34 18.95 10.98
C ARG A 24 -20.79 20.21 11.66
N LEU A 25 -19.63 20.13 12.30
CA LEU A 25 -19.00 21.26 12.98
C LEU A 25 -18.47 22.31 11.98
N VAL A 26 -17.86 21.87 10.89
CA VAL A 26 -17.34 22.74 9.83
C VAL A 26 -18.48 23.38 9.04
N GLY A 27 -19.51 22.61 8.67
CA GLY A 27 -20.67 23.10 7.92
C GLY A 27 -21.58 24.06 8.70
N GLN A 28 -21.42 24.19 10.02
CA GLN A 28 -22.07 25.22 10.83
C GLN A 28 -21.29 26.55 10.87
N ASP A 29 -20.24 26.71 10.05
CA ASP A 29 -19.31 27.85 10.00
C ASP A 29 -18.64 28.17 11.36
N LYS A 30 -18.52 27.16 12.24
CA LYS A 30 -17.93 27.35 13.58
C LYS A 30 -16.44 27.06 13.62
N LEU A 31 -15.95 26.21 12.72
CA LEU A 31 -14.58 25.69 12.72
C LEU A 31 -14.13 25.40 11.28
N ASN A 32 -12.83 25.45 11.05
CA ASN A 32 -12.21 24.93 9.82
C ASN A 32 -11.68 23.51 10.07
N LEU A 33 -11.39 22.77 9.00
CA LEU A 33 -10.79 21.43 9.11
C LEU A 33 -9.48 21.44 9.92
N GLY A 34 -8.66 22.48 9.75
CA GLY A 34 -7.40 22.65 10.49
C GLY A 34 -7.56 22.89 11.99
N ASP A 35 -8.76 23.21 12.46
CA ASP A 35 -9.10 23.41 13.87
C ASP A 35 -9.49 22.10 14.58
N CYS A 36 -9.61 21.01 13.83
CA CYS A 36 -10.01 19.70 14.33
C CYS A 36 -8.79 18.76 14.47
N ALA A 37 -8.76 18.00 15.57
CA ALA A 37 -7.83 16.90 15.77
C ALA A 37 -8.53 15.62 16.22
N VAL A 38 -8.09 14.49 15.68
CA VAL A 38 -8.48 13.14 16.10
C VAL A 38 -7.28 12.46 16.74
N MET A 39 -7.45 12.09 18.01
CA MET A 39 -6.42 11.53 18.86
C MET A 39 -6.67 10.05 19.15
N TYR A 40 -5.64 9.24 18.99
CA TYR A 40 -5.67 7.79 19.24
C TYR A 40 -4.47 7.32 20.07
N ARG A 41 -4.53 6.10 20.59
CA ARG A 41 -3.51 5.55 21.48
C ARG A 41 -2.33 4.95 20.71
N THR A 42 -2.59 4.20 19.64
CA THR A 42 -1.58 3.52 18.83
C THR A 42 -1.73 3.87 17.35
N ASN A 43 -0.64 3.80 16.59
CA ASN A 43 -0.69 4.10 15.15
C ASN A 43 -1.60 3.16 14.36
N ALA A 44 -1.85 1.94 14.83
CA ALA A 44 -2.78 1.00 14.19
C ALA A 44 -4.21 1.56 14.11
N GLN A 45 -4.63 2.34 15.10
CA GLN A 45 -5.97 2.96 15.14
C GLN A 45 -6.16 4.08 14.11
N SER A 46 -5.07 4.63 13.54
CA SER A 46 -5.21 5.67 12.51
C SER A 46 -5.89 5.13 11.26
N ARG A 47 -5.78 3.84 10.98
CA ARG A 47 -6.22 3.26 9.72
C ARG A 47 -7.72 3.39 9.46
N ALA A 48 -8.57 3.01 10.40
CA ALA A 48 -10.02 3.10 10.22
C ALA A 48 -10.45 4.56 9.97
N LEU A 49 -9.76 5.51 10.63
CA LEU A 49 -9.91 6.93 10.39
C LEU A 49 -9.44 7.31 8.97
N GLU A 50 -8.22 6.96 8.57
CA GLU A 50 -7.70 7.24 7.23
C GLU A 50 -8.63 6.73 6.12
N GLU A 51 -9.09 5.48 6.21
CA GLU A 51 -10.04 4.89 5.27
C GLU A 51 -11.37 5.67 5.21
N ALA A 52 -11.91 6.09 6.36
CA ALA A 52 -13.12 6.89 6.41
C ALA A 52 -12.89 8.30 5.84
N PHE A 53 -11.81 8.97 6.22
CA PHE A 53 -11.51 10.32 5.75
C PHE A 53 -11.36 10.36 4.23
N VAL A 54 -10.62 9.40 3.67
CA VAL A 54 -10.53 9.26 2.21
C VAL A 54 -11.88 8.98 1.59
N ARG A 55 -12.65 8.01 2.11
CA ARG A 55 -13.94 7.61 1.54
C ARG A 55 -14.90 8.80 1.43
N TYR A 56 -14.85 9.72 2.39
CA TYR A 56 -15.67 10.92 2.44
C TYR A 56 -15.02 12.15 1.78
N GLY A 57 -13.81 11.99 1.22
CA GLY A 57 -13.08 13.09 0.60
C GLY A 57 -12.67 14.19 1.58
N MET A 58 -12.51 13.86 2.87
CA MET A 58 -12.13 14.78 3.92
C MET A 58 -10.59 14.91 3.99
N PRO A 59 -10.03 16.11 3.76
CA PRO A 59 -8.59 16.34 3.87
C PRO A 59 -8.08 16.12 5.30
N TYR A 60 -6.96 15.41 5.44
CA TYR A 60 -6.33 15.15 6.72
C TYR A 60 -4.80 15.15 6.67
N LYS A 61 -4.17 15.31 7.84
CA LYS A 61 -2.72 15.21 8.04
C LYS A 61 -2.39 14.23 9.17
N LEU A 62 -1.42 13.36 8.95
CA LEU A 62 -0.88 12.49 9.99
C LEU A 62 0.34 13.13 10.65
N VAL A 63 0.34 13.23 11.96
CA VAL A 63 1.49 13.76 12.70
C VAL A 63 2.42 12.62 13.11
N ALA A 64 3.67 12.68 12.61
CA ALA A 64 4.76 11.78 12.99
C ALA A 64 4.45 10.27 12.83
N SER A 65 3.61 9.94 11.84
CA SER A 65 3.42 8.60 11.28
C SER A 65 3.54 8.68 9.76
N THR A 66 4.01 7.62 9.12
CA THR A 66 3.94 7.53 7.65
C THR A 66 2.53 7.12 7.27
N ARG A 67 1.96 7.78 6.25
CA ARG A 67 0.65 7.41 5.68
C ARG A 67 0.65 5.92 5.35
N PHE A 68 -0.45 5.23 5.59
CA PHE A 68 -0.50 3.77 5.49
C PHE A 68 0.01 3.24 4.13
N TYR A 69 -0.47 3.83 3.03
CA TYR A 69 -0.06 3.46 1.66
C TYR A 69 1.33 3.96 1.25
N GLU A 70 1.96 4.80 2.07
CA GLU A 70 3.33 5.27 1.88
C GLU A 70 4.38 4.34 2.53
N ARG A 71 3.95 3.45 3.43
CA ARG A 71 4.82 2.48 4.09
C ARG A 71 5.50 1.57 3.06
N ARG A 72 6.79 1.28 3.29
CA ARG A 72 7.64 0.59 2.30
C ARG A 72 7.07 -0.79 1.95
N GLU A 73 6.71 -1.55 2.97
CA GLU A 73 6.17 -2.89 2.87
C GLU A 73 4.79 -2.94 2.19
N VAL A 74 3.92 -1.97 2.50
CA VAL A 74 2.62 -1.83 1.85
C VAL A 74 2.80 -1.56 0.35
N LYS A 75 3.67 -0.61 0.00
CA LYS A 75 4.00 -0.29 -1.40
C LYS A 75 4.63 -1.44 -2.16
N ASP A 76 5.44 -2.27 -1.51
CA ASP A 76 6.03 -3.45 -2.15
C ASP A 76 4.96 -4.46 -2.51
N ILE A 77 4.04 -4.80 -1.60
CA ILE A 77 2.94 -5.72 -1.89
C ILE A 77 2.01 -5.17 -2.99
N ILE A 78 1.68 -3.87 -2.94
CA ILE A 78 0.90 -3.23 -4.01
C ILE A 78 1.62 -3.33 -5.36
N ALA A 79 2.95 -3.15 -5.40
CA ALA A 79 3.72 -3.29 -6.62
C ALA A 79 3.76 -4.74 -7.16
N TYR A 80 3.79 -5.75 -6.29
CA TYR A 80 3.60 -7.14 -6.71
C TYR A 80 2.24 -7.31 -7.40
N LEU A 81 1.16 -6.85 -6.75
CA LEU A 81 -0.22 -6.98 -7.26
C LEU A 81 -0.42 -6.19 -8.57
N ARG A 82 0.14 -4.98 -8.67
CA ARG A 82 0.12 -4.17 -9.90
C ARG A 82 0.84 -4.86 -11.05
N LEU A 83 2.00 -5.46 -10.79
CA LEU A 83 2.74 -6.15 -11.86
C LEU A 83 2.04 -7.43 -12.32
N ILE A 84 1.31 -8.12 -11.42
CA ILE A 84 0.44 -9.25 -11.77
C ILE A 84 -0.69 -8.79 -12.70
N GLN A 85 -1.35 -7.67 -12.39
CA GLN A 85 -2.42 -7.12 -13.23
C GLN A 85 -1.90 -6.57 -14.56
N ASN A 86 -0.75 -5.88 -14.52
CA ASN A 86 -0.15 -5.21 -15.67
C ASN A 86 1.37 -5.45 -15.71
N PRO A 87 1.84 -6.44 -16.50
CA PRO A 87 3.26 -6.73 -16.66
C PRO A 87 4.11 -5.56 -17.21
N TYR A 88 3.47 -4.58 -17.85
CA TYR A 88 4.14 -3.40 -18.42
C TYR A 88 4.34 -2.26 -17.42
N ASP A 89 3.92 -2.41 -16.15
CA ASP A 89 4.24 -1.45 -15.09
C ASP A 89 5.73 -1.53 -14.71
N SER A 90 6.54 -0.77 -15.44
CA SER A 90 7.99 -0.68 -15.21
C SER A 90 8.36 -0.15 -13.82
N VAL A 91 7.51 0.69 -13.21
CA VAL A 91 7.77 1.26 -11.88
C VAL A 91 7.64 0.17 -10.83
N SER A 92 6.54 -0.58 -10.89
CA SER A 92 6.33 -1.73 -10.00
C SER A 92 7.39 -2.80 -10.23
N LEU A 93 7.71 -3.15 -11.49
CA LEU A 93 8.75 -4.11 -11.83
C LEU A 93 10.10 -3.75 -11.18
N LEU A 94 10.60 -2.53 -11.41
CA LEU A 94 11.90 -2.11 -10.90
C LEU A 94 11.93 -2.03 -9.36
N ARG A 95 10.78 -1.79 -8.73
CA ARG A 95 10.65 -1.78 -7.27
C ARG A 95 10.85 -3.17 -6.66
N ILE A 96 10.18 -4.19 -7.19
CA ILE A 96 10.08 -5.51 -6.52
C ILE A 96 11.00 -6.59 -7.10
N ILE A 97 11.63 -6.35 -8.26
CA ILE A 97 12.48 -7.34 -8.94
C ILE A 97 13.60 -7.91 -8.05
N ASN A 98 14.13 -7.09 -7.13
CA ASN A 98 15.15 -7.50 -6.16
C ASN A 98 14.70 -7.38 -4.69
N VAL A 99 13.38 -7.39 -4.44
CA VAL A 99 12.81 -7.40 -3.08
C VAL A 99 11.81 -8.56 -2.97
N PRO A 100 12.10 -9.63 -2.22
CA PRO A 100 13.33 -9.93 -1.48
C PRO A 100 14.58 -10.04 -2.37
N GLY A 101 15.77 -9.99 -1.77
CA GLY A 101 17.03 -10.00 -2.51
C GLY A 101 17.22 -11.24 -3.39
N ARG A 102 17.28 -11.06 -4.72
CA ARG A 102 17.47 -12.12 -5.73
C ARG A 102 18.87 -12.10 -6.37
N GLY A 103 19.77 -11.27 -5.83
CA GLY A 103 21.10 -11.07 -6.39
C GLY A 103 21.11 -10.20 -7.66
N ILE A 104 20.07 -9.41 -7.87
CA ILE A 104 19.93 -8.48 -9.00
C ILE A 104 20.27 -7.07 -8.50
N GLY A 105 21.55 -6.70 -8.59
CA GLY A 105 22.02 -5.40 -8.12
C GLY A 105 21.64 -4.24 -9.04
N GLN A 106 21.85 -3.01 -8.56
CA GLN A 106 21.53 -1.77 -9.30
C GLN A 106 22.16 -1.72 -10.70
N ARG A 107 23.41 -2.19 -10.86
CA ARG A 107 24.06 -2.26 -12.18
C ARG A 107 23.28 -3.13 -13.17
N SER A 108 22.79 -4.30 -12.73
CA SER A 108 21.99 -5.20 -13.56
C SER A 108 20.65 -4.57 -13.94
N LEU A 109 20.03 -3.80 -13.04
CA LEU A 109 18.78 -3.09 -13.31
C LEU A 109 18.96 -1.95 -14.33
N SER A 110 20.01 -1.16 -14.18
CA SER A 110 20.37 -0.14 -15.17
C SER A 110 20.67 -0.77 -16.53
N GLN A 111 21.34 -1.91 -16.53
CA GLN A 111 21.66 -2.65 -17.75
C GLN A 111 20.42 -3.22 -18.44
N LEU A 112 19.47 -3.77 -17.70
CA LEU A 112 18.16 -4.19 -18.22
C LEU A 112 17.40 -3.04 -18.83
N SER A 113 17.35 -1.90 -18.14
CA SER A 113 16.67 -0.70 -18.64
C SER A 113 17.31 -0.17 -19.93
N ASN A 114 18.64 -0.13 -20.00
CA ASN A 114 19.37 0.31 -21.19
C ASN A 114 19.20 -0.66 -22.37
N TRP A 115 19.23 -1.96 -22.10
CA TRP A 115 19.08 -2.98 -23.13
C TRP A 115 17.66 -2.99 -23.72
N ALA A 116 16.63 -2.95 -22.86
CA ALA A 116 15.24 -2.78 -23.28
C ALA A 116 15.07 -1.54 -24.17
N LYS A 117 15.62 -0.40 -23.73
CA LYS A 117 15.60 0.85 -24.49
C LYS A 117 16.31 0.75 -25.84
N SER A 118 17.44 0.03 -25.92
CA SER A 118 18.19 -0.13 -27.19
C SER A 118 17.43 -0.94 -28.24
N MET A 119 16.53 -1.82 -27.81
CA MET A 119 15.67 -2.62 -28.69
C MET A 119 14.29 -1.96 -28.93
N GLY A 120 13.99 -0.85 -28.23
CA GLY A 120 12.69 -0.18 -28.33
C GLY A 120 11.54 -0.96 -27.67
N VAL A 121 11.84 -1.83 -26.71
CA VAL A 121 10.86 -2.68 -26.01
C VAL A 121 10.78 -2.31 -24.52
N SER A 122 9.71 -2.75 -23.85
CA SER A 122 9.56 -2.65 -22.41
C SER A 122 10.56 -3.53 -21.65
N GLN A 123 10.80 -3.24 -20.38
CA GLN A 123 11.64 -4.10 -19.54
C GLN A 123 11.05 -5.50 -19.39
N TYR A 124 9.72 -5.66 -19.40
CA TYR A 124 9.07 -6.97 -19.35
C TYR A 124 9.32 -7.79 -20.61
N GLU A 125 9.20 -7.20 -21.80
CA GLU A 125 9.56 -7.86 -23.07
C GLU A 125 11.05 -8.22 -23.11
N ALA A 126 11.91 -7.32 -22.63
CA ALA A 126 13.33 -7.63 -22.49
C ALA A 126 13.55 -8.85 -21.57
N LEU A 127 12.85 -8.97 -20.44
CA LEU A 127 12.93 -10.16 -19.59
C LEU A 127 12.55 -11.45 -20.33
N LYS A 128 11.52 -11.43 -21.17
CA LYS A 128 11.12 -12.60 -22.00
C LYS A 128 12.22 -13.01 -22.98
N LEU A 129 12.88 -12.04 -23.61
CA LEU A 129 13.99 -12.30 -24.52
C LEU A 129 15.21 -12.94 -23.82
N ILE A 130 15.37 -12.74 -22.50
CA ILE A 130 16.41 -13.41 -21.71
C ILE A 130 16.09 -14.90 -21.52
N THR A 131 14.81 -15.23 -21.36
CA THR A 131 14.36 -16.61 -21.13
C THR A 131 14.17 -17.42 -22.42
N GLU A 132 13.81 -16.73 -23.50
CA GLU A 132 13.53 -17.31 -24.82
C GLU A 132 14.34 -16.55 -25.88
N PRO A 133 15.65 -16.79 -25.98
CA PRO A 133 16.47 -16.11 -26.98
C PRO A 133 16.07 -16.55 -28.39
N GLU A 134 15.41 -15.67 -29.14
CA GLU A 134 15.13 -15.86 -30.56
C GLU A 134 16.34 -15.41 -31.41
N GLY A 135 17.16 -16.38 -31.81
CA GLY A 135 18.31 -16.15 -32.70
C GLY A 135 19.51 -15.48 -32.05
N ASP A 136 20.51 -15.14 -32.88
CA ASP A 136 21.79 -14.55 -32.44
C ASP A 136 21.76 -13.01 -32.37
N GLU A 137 20.69 -12.35 -32.85
CA GLU A 137 20.70 -10.90 -33.09
C GLU A 137 20.63 -10.06 -31.80
N HIS A 138 20.24 -10.64 -30.66
CA HIS A 138 20.07 -9.89 -29.40
C HIS A 138 20.52 -10.69 -28.18
N GLN A 139 21.81 -11.04 -28.11
CA GLN A 139 22.35 -11.72 -26.93
C GLN A 139 22.17 -10.85 -25.66
N PRO A 140 21.54 -11.39 -24.59
CA PRO A 140 21.36 -10.66 -23.36
C PRO A 140 22.70 -10.27 -22.76
N PRO A 141 22.91 -9.01 -22.35
CA PRO A 141 24.22 -8.56 -21.89
C PRO A 141 24.51 -8.98 -20.43
N PHE A 142 23.94 -10.08 -19.96
CA PHE A 142 23.99 -10.51 -18.56
C PHE A 142 24.87 -11.74 -18.37
N SER A 143 25.50 -11.85 -17.19
CA SER A 143 26.14 -13.11 -16.79
C SER A 143 25.09 -14.21 -16.60
N SER A 144 25.48 -15.47 -16.76
CA SER A 144 24.54 -16.61 -16.62
C SER A 144 23.84 -16.64 -15.26
N ARG A 145 24.50 -16.16 -14.19
CA ARG A 145 23.91 -16.02 -12.86
C ARG A 145 22.77 -15.00 -12.84
N ILE A 146 22.98 -13.83 -13.45
CA ILE A 146 21.96 -12.78 -13.52
C ILE A 146 20.80 -13.22 -14.42
N SER A 147 21.09 -13.81 -15.58
CA SER A 147 20.05 -14.34 -16.48
C SER A 147 19.17 -15.38 -15.78
N LYS A 148 19.76 -16.29 -14.99
CA LYS A 148 19.00 -17.25 -14.18
C LYS A 148 18.13 -16.59 -13.11
N ALA A 149 18.63 -15.54 -12.45
CA ALA A 149 17.86 -14.81 -11.44
C ALA A 149 16.66 -14.08 -12.07
N LEU A 150 16.87 -13.42 -13.23
CA LEU A 150 15.82 -12.74 -14.00
C LEU A 150 14.79 -13.73 -14.53
N ALA A 151 15.23 -14.89 -15.05
CA ALA A 151 14.36 -15.97 -15.50
C ALA A 151 13.51 -16.55 -14.35
N GLY A 152 14.13 -16.76 -13.17
CA GLY A 152 13.44 -17.23 -11.98
C GLY A 152 12.38 -16.24 -11.49
N PHE A 153 12.67 -14.94 -11.58
CA PHE A 153 11.71 -13.89 -11.28
C PHE A 153 10.52 -13.89 -12.25
N LEU A 154 10.77 -13.99 -13.57
CA LEU A 154 9.70 -14.04 -14.56
C LEU A 154 8.78 -15.25 -14.32
N LYS A 155 9.37 -16.44 -14.12
CA LYS A 155 8.63 -17.67 -13.82
C LYS A 155 7.76 -17.57 -12.56
N LEU A 156 8.24 -16.86 -11.53
CA LEU A 156 7.46 -16.60 -10.32
C LEU A 156 6.21 -15.78 -10.65
N PHE A 157 6.37 -14.72 -11.45
CA PHE A 157 5.26 -13.85 -11.85
C PHE A 157 4.28 -14.49 -12.82
N ASP A 158 4.75 -15.35 -13.73
CA ASP A 158 3.86 -16.15 -14.56
C ASP A 158 2.98 -17.07 -13.69
N GLY A 159 3.55 -17.64 -12.63
CA GLY A 159 2.81 -18.42 -11.63
C GLY A 159 1.76 -17.60 -10.88
N PHE A 160 2.09 -16.37 -10.47
CA PHE A 160 1.12 -15.48 -9.83
C PHE A 160 0.03 -15.00 -10.78
N SER A 161 0.38 -14.70 -12.04
CA SER A 161 -0.56 -14.26 -13.07
C SER A 161 -1.56 -15.35 -13.43
N ALA A 162 -1.13 -16.62 -13.45
CA ALA A 162 -2.05 -17.74 -13.61
C ALA A 162 -2.99 -17.87 -12.40
N ARG A 163 -2.45 -17.81 -11.19
CA ARG A 163 -3.24 -17.88 -9.94
C ARG A 163 -4.24 -16.73 -9.80
N SER A 164 -3.94 -15.54 -10.30
CA SER A 164 -4.86 -14.40 -10.23
C SER A 164 -6.12 -14.59 -11.08
N GLN A 165 -6.14 -15.56 -12.00
CA GLN A 165 -7.32 -15.93 -12.77
C GLN A 165 -8.23 -16.93 -12.03
N GLU A 166 -7.73 -17.53 -10.94
CA GLU A 166 -8.39 -18.65 -10.25
C GLU A 166 -8.69 -18.36 -8.77
N LEU A 167 -7.81 -17.62 -8.09
CA LEU A 167 -7.89 -17.34 -6.67
C LEU A 167 -8.65 -16.04 -6.38
N ASP A 168 -9.40 -16.04 -5.27
CA ASP A 168 -9.96 -14.80 -4.73
C ASP A 168 -8.86 -13.83 -4.27
N MET A 169 -9.23 -12.56 -4.02
CA MET A 169 -8.26 -11.51 -3.72
C MET A 169 -7.41 -11.81 -2.47
N VAL A 170 -7.97 -12.48 -1.47
CA VAL A 170 -7.29 -12.79 -0.21
C VAL A 170 -6.32 -13.95 -0.41
N ASP A 171 -6.77 -15.01 -1.09
CA ASP A 171 -5.94 -16.17 -1.39
C ASP A 171 -4.80 -15.80 -2.37
N LEU A 172 -5.05 -14.90 -3.32
CA LEU A 172 -4.00 -14.34 -4.19
C LEU A 172 -2.98 -13.53 -3.38
N PHE A 173 -3.44 -12.68 -2.47
CA PHE A 173 -2.57 -11.90 -1.59
C PHE A 173 -1.63 -12.80 -0.79
N ASP A 174 -2.18 -13.83 -0.14
CA ASP A 174 -1.41 -14.79 0.64
C ASP A 174 -0.42 -15.57 -0.24
N ALA A 175 -0.86 -16.01 -1.43
CA ALA A 175 -0.01 -16.68 -2.40
C ALA A 175 1.18 -15.81 -2.85
N VAL A 176 0.98 -14.50 -3.00
CA VAL A 176 2.03 -13.54 -3.36
C VAL A 176 3.02 -13.35 -2.22
N VAL A 177 2.51 -13.11 -1.00
CA VAL A 177 3.34 -12.87 0.19
C VAL A 177 4.23 -14.08 0.50
N GLU A 178 3.66 -15.28 0.47
CA GLU A 178 4.38 -16.53 0.74
C GLU A 178 5.27 -16.95 -0.45
N GLY A 179 4.71 -16.98 -1.66
CA GLY A 179 5.41 -17.47 -2.85
C GLY A 179 6.61 -16.62 -3.25
N SER A 180 6.62 -15.34 -2.90
CA SER A 180 7.74 -14.44 -3.17
C SER A 180 8.84 -14.48 -2.10
N GLY A 181 8.58 -15.11 -0.94
CA GLY A 181 9.42 -15.08 0.25
C GLY A 181 9.39 -13.74 0.99
N TYR A 182 8.36 -12.91 0.76
CA TYR A 182 8.29 -11.55 1.31
C TYR A 182 8.04 -11.56 2.82
N LYS A 183 7.27 -12.52 3.32
CA LYS A 183 7.02 -12.69 4.76
C LYS A 183 8.32 -12.91 5.54
N GLU A 184 9.11 -13.90 5.13
CA GLU A 184 10.40 -14.22 5.77
C GLU A 184 11.37 -13.05 5.64
N TYR A 185 11.35 -12.37 4.48
CA TYR A 185 12.16 -11.19 4.26
C TYR A 185 11.82 -10.08 5.25
N ILE A 186 10.55 -9.72 5.42
CA ILE A 186 10.12 -8.63 6.31
C ILE A 186 10.40 -8.96 7.78
N LEU A 187 10.07 -10.17 8.22
CA LEU A 187 10.31 -10.59 9.60
C LEU A 187 11.80 -10.59 9.96
N SER A 188 12.70 -10.75 8.98
CA SER A 188 14.15 -10.65 9.19
C SER A 188 14.68 -9.20 9.30
N GLN A 189 13.88 -8.18 9.02
CA GLN A 189 14.29 -6.78 9.08
C GLN A 189 14.15 -6.19 10.50
N VAL A 190 14.73 -5.00 10.69
CA VAL A 190 14.45 -4.17 11.87
C VAL A 190 12.97 -3.81 11.89
N ASP A 191 12.36 -3.93 13.06
CA ASP A 191 10.92 -3.76 13.30
C ASP A 191 10.06 -4.70 12.42
N GLY A 192 10.55 -5.92 12.19
CA GLY A 192 9.92 -6.90 11.29
C GLY A 192 8.50 -7.28 11.68
N GLU A 193 8.21 -7.41 12.97
CA GLU A 193 6.84 -7.69 13.47
C GLU A 193 5.88 -6.53 13.18
N GLU A 194 6.27 -5.29 13.47
CA GLU A 194 5.44 -4.10 13.18
C GLU A 194 5.18 -3.95 11.67
N ARG A 195 6.20 -4.18 10.84
CA ARG A 195 6.03 -4.19 9.38
C ARG A 195 5.14 -5.33 8.90
N TRP A 196 5.18 -6.47 9.58
CA TRP A 196 4.30 -7.59 9.27
C TRP A 196 2.85 -7.28 9.64
N ASP A 197 2.61 -6.61 10.77
CA ASP A 197 1.30 -6.12 11.16
C ASP A 197 0.74 -5.17 10.09
N ASN A 198 1.56 -4.28 9.51
CA ASN A 198 1.14 -3.42 8.40
C ASN A 198 0.70 -4.21 7.14
N ILE A 199 1.31 -5.36 6.88
CA ILE A 199 0.93 -6.24 5.75
C ILE A 199 -0.37 -6.98 6.05
N LEU A 200 -0.55 -7.46 7.29
CA LEU A 200 -1.81 -8.06 7.74
C LEU A 200 -2.95 -7.05 7.71
N GLU A 201 -2.67 -5.79 8.03
CA GLU A 201 -3.62 -4.70 7.86
C GLU A 201 -4.05 -4.56 6.39
N LEU A 202 -3.10 -4.52 5.46
CA LEU A 202 -3.40 -4.46 4.02
C LEU A 202 -4.23 -5.68 3.57
N ARG A 203 -3.94 -6.87 4.11
CA ARG A 203 -4.73 -8.08 3.87
C ARG A 203 -6.18 -7.94 4.35
N THR A 204 -6.42 -7.26 5.47
CA THR A 204 -7.79 -6.94 5.91
C THR A 204 -8.50 -5.99 4.94
N VAL A 205 -7.80 -5.08 4.25
CA VAL A 205 -8.40 -4.29 3.16
C VAL A 205 -8.81 -5.21 2.01
N ALA A 206 -7.91 -6.12 1.61
CA ALA A 206 -8.16 -7.09 0.54
C ALA A 206 -9.38 -7.98 0.80
N GLN A 207 -9.69 -8.25 2.08
CA GLN A 207 -10.86 -9.02 2.52
C GLN A 207 -12.19 -8.42 2.03
N GLN A 208 -12.28 -7.09 1.88
CA GLN A 208 -13.49 -6.41 1.38
C GLN A 208 -13.81 -6.76 -0.08
N TYR A 209 -12.82 -7.25 -0.83
CA TYR A 209 -12.93 -7.59 -2.25
C TYR A 209 -13.01 -9.10 -2.50
N ARG A 210 -13.09 -9.91 -1.43
CA ARG A 210 -13.07 -11.38 -1.52
C ARG A 210 -14.22 -11.96 -2.34
N ASP A 211 -15.41 -11.41 -2.18
CA ASP A 211 -16.62 -11.96 -2.81
C ASP A 211 -16.73 -11.60 -4.31
N LEU A 212 -15.79 -10.81 -4.84
CA LEU A 212 -15.67 -10.54 -6.27
C LEU A 212 -15.00 -11.72 -6.98
N LYS A 213 -15.47 -12.02 -8.19
CA LYS A 213 -14.89 -13.10 -8.99
C LYS A 213 -13.47 -12.73 -9.43
N PRO A 214 -12.54 -13.70 -9.55
CA PRO A 214 -11.26 -13.44 -10.19
C PRO A 214 -11.45 -13.13 -11.69
N PRO A 215 -10.67 -12.18 -12.27
CA PRO A 215 -9.68 -11.30 -11.66
C PRO A 215 -10.26 -9.94 -11.18
N ASP A 216 -11.58 -9.78 -11.13
CA ASP A 216 -12.24 -8.51 -10.78
C ASP A 216 -11.90 -8.03 -9.37
N GLY A 217 -11.73 -8.96 -8.41
CA GLY A 217 -11.31 -8.63 -7.04
C GLY A 217 -9.97 -7.90 -6.95
N LEU A 218 -8.97 -8.35 -7.73
CA LEU A 218 -7.67 -7.68 -7.84
C LEU A 218 -7.82 -6.28 -8.46
N THR A 219 -8.63 -6.17 -9.49
CA THR A 219 -8.85 -4.89 -10.19
C THR A 219 -9.51 -3.87 -9.28
N ALA A 220 -10.61 -4.24 -8.62
CA ALA A 220 -11.32 -3.37 -7.69
C ALA A 220 -10.46 -2.99 -6.47
N PHE A 221 -9.64 -3.91 -5.96
CA PHE A 221 -8.70 -3.62 -4.88
C PHE A 221 -7.68 -2.54 -5.29
N LEU A 222 -7.04 -2.70 -6.46
CA LEU A 222 -6.04 -1.74 -6.94
C LEU A 222 -6.64 -0.37 -7.28
N GLU A 223 -7.87 -0.32 -7.78
CA GLU A 223 -8.63 0.92 -7.97
C GLU A 223 -8.90 1.61 -6.63
N GLY A 224 -9.39 0.87 -5.64
CA GLY A 224 -9.63 1.37 -4.28
C GLY A 224 -8.36 1.95 -3.64
N VAL A 225 -7.25 1.22 -3.72
CA VAL A 225 -5.94 1.68 -3.23
C VAL A 225 -5.50 2.98 -3.92
N THR A 226 -5.73 3.09 -5.23
CA THR A 226 -5.32 4.28 -6.00
C THR A 226 -6.14 5.51 -5.60
N LEU A 227 -7.46 5.36 -5.46
CA LEU A 227 -8.34 6.43 -4.97
C LEU A 227 -7.90 6.93 -3.59
N VAL A 228 -7.50 6.01 -2.71
CA VAL A 228 -7.05 6.35 -1.35
C VAL A 228 -5.69 7.02 -1.36
N SER A 229 -4.76 6.51 -2.16
CA SER A 229 -3.41 7.07 -2.30
C SER A 229 -3.41 8.49 -2.90
N ASP A 230 -4.35 8.80 -3.79
CA ASP A 230 -4.46 10.14 -4.41
C ASP A 230 -4.96 11.19 -3.40
N VAL A 231 -5.87 10.81 -2.50
CA VAL A 231 -6.33 11.67 -1.40
C VAL A 231 -5.23 11.84 -0.35
N ASP A 232 -4.53 10.75 -0.04
CA ASP A 232 -3.35 10.78 0.82
C ASP A 232 -2.31 11.76 0.27
N GLY A 233 -2.04 11.76 -1.03
CA GLY A 233 -1.06 12.63 -1.69
C GLY A 233 -1.34 14.14 -1.65
N LEU A 234 -2.47 14.59 -1.12
CA LEU A 234 -2.78 16.01 -1.01
C LEU A 234 -1.75 16.74 -0.12
N ASP A 235 -1.37 17.93 -0.59
CA ASP A 235 -0.27 18.76 -0.08
C ASP A 235 -0.44 19.03 1.43
N GLU A 236 0.64 18.93 2.22
CA GLU A 236 0.62 19.24 3.67
C GLU A 236 0.20 20.70 3.95
N SER A 237 0.21 21.55 2.92
CA SER A 237 -0.30 22.92 2.96
C SER A 237 -1.83 23.04 2.94
N VAL A 238 -2.56 21.97 2.64
CA VAL A 238 -4.02 21.97 2.67
C VAL A 238 -4.47 21.92 4.13
N ALA A 239 -5.32 22.87 4.52
CA ALA A 239 -5.92 22.88 5.85
C ALA A 239 -6.82 21.63 6.01
N GLY A 240 -6.27 20.58 6.63
CA GLY A 240 -6.94 19.32 6.91
C GLY A 240 -6.94 18.98 8.40
N VAL A 241 -7.77 18.02 8.77
CA VAL A 241 -7.91 17.53 10.15
C VAL A 241 -6.62 16.86 10.60
N THR A 242 -6.23 17.07 11.85
CA THR A 242 -5.01 16.49 12.42
C THR A 242 -5.27 15.11 13.01
N LEU A 243 -4.69 14.05 12.44
CA LEU A 243 -4.64 12.71 13.02
C LEU A 243 -3.32 12.56 13.78
N ILE A 244 -3.38 12.25 15.08
CA ILE A 244 -2.21 12.26 15.95
C ILE A 244 -2.33 11.26 17.10
N THR A 245 -1.22 10.68 17.54
CA THR A 245 -1.25 9.90 18.77
C THR A 245 -1.35 10.80 20.01
N LEU A 246 -1.99 10.32 21.08
CA LEU A 246 -2.07 11.04 22.36
C LEU A 246 -0.68 11.44 22.90
N HIS A 247 0.35 10.64 22.63
CA HIS A 247 1.72 10.96 23.04
C HIS A 247 2.30 12.17 22.28
N GLN A 248 2.02 12.25 20.98
CA GLN A 248 2.50 13.31 20.11
C GLN A 248 1.70 14.61 20.25
N ALA A 249 0.48 14.56 20.78
CA ALA A 249 -0.36 15.73 21.02
C ALA A 249 0.15 16.67 22.13
N LYS A 250 1.21 16.29 22.87
CA LYS A 250 1.74 17.07 23.98
C LYS A 250 2.20 18.46 23.55
N GLY A 251 1.57 19.49 24.11
CA GLY A 251 1.90 20.90 23.82
C GLY A 251 1.22 21.46 22.57
N LEU A 252 0.26 20.72 21.99
CA LEU A 252 -0.63 21.20 20.95
C LEU A 252 -2.02 21.48 21.54
N GLU A 253 -2.72 22.46 20.97
CA GLU A 253 -4.08 22.82 21.34
C GLU A 253 -4.93 22.92 20.08
N PHE A 254 -6.14 22.36 20.13
CA PHE A 254 -7.09 22.36 19.02
C PHE A 254 -8.47 22.78 19.54
N PRO A 255 -9.21 23.64 18.80
CA PRO A 255 -10.58 24.00 19.15
C PRO A 255 -11.54 22.82 19.26
N ALA A 256 -11.40 21.81 18.40
CA ALA A 256 -12.17 20.56 18.47
C ALA A 256 -11.24 19.35 18.54
N VAL A 257 -11.46 18.49 19.54
CA VAL A 257 -10.69 17.28 19.77
C VAL A 257 -11.63 16.08 19.86
N PHE A 258 -11.34 15.07 19.05
CA PHE A 258 -11.95 13.76 19.09
C PHE A 258 -10.94 12.80 19.70
N ILE A 259 -11.35 12.01 20.68
CA ILE A 259 -10.50 10.94 21.25
C ILE A 259 -11.22 9.64 20.93
N VAL A 260 -10.56 8.76 20.18
CA VAL A 260 -11.13 7.49 19.68
C VAL A 260 -10.48 6.29 20.37
N GLY A 261 -11.17 5.15 20.32
CA GLY A 261 -10.71 3.89 20.90
C GLY A 261 -10.46 3.99 22.39
N VAL A 262 -11.40 4.62 23.11
CA VAL A 262 -11.38 4.73 24.58
C VAL A 262 -11.98 3.47 25.18
N GLU A 263 -11.20 2.39 25.16
CA GLU A 263 -11.60 1.06 25.63
C GLU A 263 -10.58 0.47 26.62
N GLU A 264 -11.04 -0.47 27.46
CA GLU A 264 -10.13 -1.27 28.31
C GLU A 264 -9.51 -2.38 27.46
N LEU A 265 -8.17 -2.49 27.52
CA LEU A 265 -7.38 -3.54 26.86
C LEU A 265 -7.57 -4.92 27.50
#